data_AF-A0A0K2SNP5-F1
#
_entry.id   AF-A0A0K2SNP5-F1
#
_cell.length_a   1.000
_cell.length_b   1.000
_cell.length_c   1.000
_cell.angle_alpha   90.00
_cell.angle_beta   90.00
_cell.angle_gamma   90.00
#
_symmetry.space_group_name_H-M   'P 1'
#
loop_
_entity.id
_entity.type
_entity.pdbx_description
1 polymer ?
#
loop_
_entity_poly.entity_id
_entity_poly.type
_entity_poly.pdbx_seq_one_letter_code
_entity_poly.pdbx_strand_id
1 'polypeptide(L)' 'MNSGRRWGGWLGLLVGLAYLVPYAALQNLPAWYGAFLFWCLFALAVIGSIARMTRGWRD' A
#
# COMPACT_ATOMS: atom_id res chain seq x y z
N MET A 1 -16.13 17.39 -7.98
CA MET A 1 -15.90 16.20 -8.83
C MET A 1 -14.53 15.54 -8.57
N ASN A 2 -14.01 15.53 -7.32
CA ASN A 2 -12.54 15.42 -7.11
C ASN A 2 -12.14 14.25 -6.19
N SER A 3 -13.08 13.73 -5.38
CA SER A 3 -12.77 12.74 -4.34
C SER A 3 -12.42 11.37 -4.93
N GLY A 4 -13.15 10.92 -5.96
CA GLY A 4 -12.89 9.63 -6.62
C GLY A 4 -11.51 9.56 -7.30
N ARG A 5 -11.06 10.65 -7.93
CA ARG A 5 -9.76 10.72 -8.62
C ARG A 5 -8.58 10.64 -7.64
N ARG A 6 -8.72 11.24 -6.45
CA ARG A 6 -7.70 11.18 -5.38
C ARG A 6 -7.56 9.77 -4.82
N TRP A 7 -8.66 9.07 -4.60
CA TRP A 7 -8.65 7.68 -4.15
C TRP A 7 -8.08 6.73 -5.21
N GLY A 8 -8.45 6.91 -6.49
CA GLY A 8 -7.87 6.14 -7.58
C GLY A 8 -6.34 6.30 -7.68
N GLY A 9 -5.83 7.53 -7.55
CA GLY A 9 -4.39 7.79 -7.53
C GLY A 9 -3.68 7.17 -6.32
N TRP A 10 -4.34 7.17 -5.15
CA TRP A 10 -3.77 6.58 -3.92
C TRP A 10 -3.66 5.05 -4.00
N LEU A 11 -4.68 4.39 -4.54
CA LEU A 11 -4.65 2.95 -4.81
C LEU A 11 -3.59 2.58 -5.85
N GLY A 12 -3.48 3.38 -6.92
CA GLY A 12 -2.43 3.22 -7.93
C GLY A 12 -1.02 3.33 -7.34
N LEU A 13 -0.81 4.29 -6.43
CA LEU A 13 0.45 4.46 -5.72
C LEU A 13 0.79 3.23 -4.85
N LEU A 14 -0.20 2.71 -4.10
CA LEU A 14 -0.04 1.49 -3.29
C LEU A 14 0.35 0.29 -4.15
N VAL A 15 -0.32 0.07 -5.28
CA VAL A 15 0.00 -1.03 -6.21
C VAL A 15 1.40 -0.85 -6.81
N GLY A 16 1.76 0.39 -7.17
CA GLY A 16 3.10 0.72 -7.67
C GLY A 16 4.20 0.40 -6.65
N LEU A 17 4.00 0.79 -5.38
CA LEU A 17 4.90 0.47 -4.27
C LEU A 17 5.02 -1.04 -4.03
N ALA A 18 3.91 -1.78 -4.14
CA ALA A 18 3.91 -3.24 -3.99
C ALA A 18 4.78 -3.95 -5.04
N TYR A 19 4.93 -3.36 -6.24
CA TYR A 19 5.80 -3.87 -7.29
C TYR A 19 7.23 -3.33 -7.18
N LEU A 20 7.38 -2.02 -6.98
CA LEU A 20 8.69 -1.36 -7.00
C LEU A 20 9.56 -1.79 -5.83
N VAL A 21 9.01 -1.93 -4.62
CA VAL A 21 9.82 -2.21 -3.43
C VAL A 21 10.47 -3.61 -3.46
N PRO A 22 9.76 -4.72 -3.75
CA PRO A 22 10.40 -6.02 -3.86
C PRO A 22 11.39 -6.08 -5.04
N TYR A 23 11.08 -5.42 -6.16
CA TYR A 23 11.92 -5.47 -7.37
C TYR A 23 13.05 -4.45 -7.43
N ALA A 24 13.05 -3.38 -6.63
CA ALA A 24 14.10 -2.34 -6.67
C ALA A 24 14.91 -2.27 -5.37
N ALA A 25 14.26 -2.34 -4.21
CA ALA A 25 14.94 -2.16 -2.92
C ALA A 25 15.41 -3.49 -2.30
N LEU A 26 14.67 -4.58 -2.53
CA LEU A 26 14.95 -5.88 -1.92
C LEU A 26 15.88 -6.78 -2.73
N GLN A 27 16.24 -6.41 -3.97
CA GLN A 27 17.17 -7.19 -4.79
C GLN A 27 18.56 -7.33 -4.16
N ASN A 28 18.94 -6.41 -3.27
CA ASN A 28 20.28 -6.36 -2.68
C ASN A 28 20.35 -6.80 -1.19
N LEU A 29 19.20 -7.13 -0.57
CA LEU A 29 19.17 -7.53 0.85
C LEU A 29 18.85 -9.03 0.99
N PRO A 30 19.54 -9.78 1.88
CA PRO A 30 19.25 -11.19 2.13
C PRO A 30 17.79 -11.35 2.61
N ALA A 31 17.01 -12.03 1.79
CA ALA A 31 15.67 -11.62 1.39
C ALA A 31 14.51 -11.96 2.34
N TRP A 32 14.75 -12.34 3.60
CA TRP A 32 13.67 -12.82 4.48
C TRP A 32 13.15 -11.74 5.44
N TYR A 33 14.03 -11.08 6.19
CA TYR A 33 13.64 -10.08 7.19
C TYR A 33 13.15 -8.77 6.56
N GLY A 34 13.82 -8.31 5.48
CA GLY A 34 13.44 -7.09 4.77
C GLY A 34 12.07 -7.21 4.07
N ALA A 35 11.78 -8.38 3.50
CA ALA A 35 10.49 -8.68 2.89
C ALA A 35 9.38 -8.72 3.94
N PHE A 36 9.60 -9.40 5.04
CA PHE A 36 8.60 -9.52 6.09
C PHE A 36 8.19 -8.15 6.67
N LEU A 37 9.16 -7.30 6.99
CA LEU A 37 8.90 -5.96 7.54
C LEU A 37 8.13 -5.08 6.53
N PHE A 38 8.52 -5.12 5.26
CA PHE A 38 7.84 -4.39 4.20
C PHE A 38 6.39 -4.87 4.01
N TRP A 39 6.18 -6.18 3.91
CA TRP A 39 4.84 -6.76 3.75
C TRP A 39 3.93 -6.46 4.94
N CYS A 40 4.45 -6.44 6.18
CA CYS A 40 3.68 -6.01 7.36
C CYS A 40 3.26 -4.53 7.27
N LEU A 41 4.18 -3.63 6.93
CA LEU A 41 3.89 -2.20 6.76
C LEU A 41 2.90 -1.95 5.62
N PHE A 42 3.07 -2.68 4.51
CA PHE A 42 2.19 -2.59 3.35
C PHE A 42 0.77 -3.06 3.69
N ALA A 43 0.64 -4.19 4.37
CA ALA A 43 -0.65 -4.70 4.83
C ALA A 43 -1.35 -3.70 5.77
N LEU A 44 -0.63 -3.08 6.71
CA LEU A 44 -1.18 -2.03 7.57
C LEU A 44 -1.67 -0.82 6.79
N ALA A 45 -0.92 -0.37 5.77
CA ALA A 45 -1.31 0.74 4.91
C ALA A 45 -2.58 0.44 4.10
N VAL A 46 -2.70 -0.80 3.59
CA VAL A 46 -3.90 -1.27 2.89
C VAL A 46 -5.10 -1.35 3.84
N ILE A 47 -4.96 -1.99 4.99
CA ILE A 47 -6.02 -2.10 6.00
C ILE A 47 -6.48 -0.71 6.45
N GLY A 48 -5.56 0.21 6.72
CA GLY A 48 -5.88 1.59 7.08
C GLY A 48 -6.64 2.33 5.98
N SER A 49 -6.28 2.10 4.72
CA SER A 49 -6.97 2.68 3.56
C SER A 49 -8.40 2.13 3.43
N ILE A 50 -8.57 0.81 3.54
CA ILE A 50 -9.88 0.15 3.53
C ILE A 50 -10.73 0.65 4.69
N ALA A 51 -10.20 0.69 5.92
CA ALA A 51 -10.92 1.16 7.10
C ALA A 51 -11.39 2.61 6.95
N ARG A 52 -10.60 3.50 6.33
CA ARG A 52 -11.03 4.86 6.01
C ARG A 52 -12.13 4.90 4.96
N MET A 53 -12.06 4.08 3.91
CA MET A 53 -13.14 3.97 2.92
C MET A 53 -14.44 3.50 3.56
N THR A 54 -14.37 2.44 4.38
CA THR A 54 -15.54 1.87 5.05
C THR A 54 -16.15 2.81 6.09
N ARG A 55 -15.32 3.60 6.79
CA ARG A 55 -15.82 4.63 7.72
C ARG A 55 -16.61 5.73 7.02
N GLY A 56 -16.14 6.19 5.86
CA GLY A 56 -16.87 7.18 5.05
C GLY A 56 -18.13 6.64 4.37
N TRP A 57 -18.41 5.33 4.49
CA TRP A 57 -19.62 4.68 3.99
C TRP A 57 -20.70 4.52 5.07
N ARG A 58 -20.35 4.76 6.34
CA ARG A 58 -21.25 4.55 7.49
C ARG A 58 -21.93 5.85 7.97
N ASP A 59 -21.57 6.98 7.38
CA ASP A 59 -22.31 8.25 7.45
C ASP A 59 -23.22 8.38 6.23
#